data_AF-A0A9D9HB17-F1
#
_entry.id   AF-A0A9D9HB17-F1
#
_cell.length_a   1.000
_cell.length_b   1.000
_cell.length_c   1.000
_cell.angle_alpha   90.00
_cell.angle_beta   90.00
_cell.angle_gamma   90.00
#
_symmetry.space_group_name_H-M   'P 1'
#
loop_
_entity.id
_entity.type
_entity.pdbx_description
1 polymer ?
#
loop_
_entity_poly.entity_id
_entity_poly.type
_entity_poly.pdbx_seq_one_letter_code
_entity_poly.pdbx_strand_id
1 'polypeptide(L)'
;MENINVLYIHGMGGGGDSRIPSILKEHINPYIEKCYAGMADKGVAALETGCPHVSVVVRTYSFDPEVAWGQISSWMEELKPVLVVGESLGSLNAIRIKGVPHILVSPSLNAPVYLGYLAFLALIPGVTQLFDRIYRPKDGDRQRLHFTFRTLRKYRRLRREALANSSRAGGRDAFFAFFGTHDHYRRSGIVSIRTWRKYFGPSTYRVYEGTHFMEEEFVLSLLMPKIVDSLFKLFYYL
;
A
#
# COMPACT_ATOMS: atom_id res chain seq x y z
N MET A 1 5.21 -14.55 22.79
CA MET A 1 5.66 -13.52 21.82
C MET A 1 4.43 -13.12 21.03
N GLU A 2 3.96 -11.89 21.22
CA GLU A 2 2.80 -11.39 20.48
C GLU A 2 3.16 -11.26 19.00
N ASN A 3 2.35 -11.83 18.12
CA ASN A 3 2.56 -11.79 16.68
C ASN A 3 1.71 -10.67 16.09
N ILE A 4 2.36 -9.68 15.49
CA ILE A 4 1.73 -8.48 14.95
C ILE A 4 1.65 -8.61 13.44
N ASN A 5 0.45 -8.46 12.89
CA ASN A 5 0.25 -8.50 11.45
C ASN A 5 0.32 -7.10 10.84
N VAL A 6 1.14 -6.96 9.80
CA VAL A 6 1.14 -5.82 8.87
C VAL A 6 0.59 -6.30 7.53
N LEU A 7 -0.53 -5.72 7.10
CA LEU A 7 -1.14 -6.08 5.81
C LEU A 7 -0.53 -5.22 4.69
N TYR A 8 0.16 -5.86 3.76
CA TYR A 8 0.73 -5.21 2.58
C TYR A 8 -0.19 -5.40 1.37
N ILE A 9 -0.68 -4.31 0.82
CA ILE A 9 -1.58 -4.26 -0.35
C ILE A 9 -0.81 -3.70 -1.55
N HIS A 10 -0.33 -4.60 -2.38
CA HIS A 10 0.37 -4.28 -3.63
C HIS A 10 -0.59 -3.71 -4.70
N GLY A 11 -0.07 -3.08 -5.76
CA GLY A 11 -0.87 -2.43 -6.81
C GLY A 11 -1.27 -3.28 -8.02
N MET A 12 -2.55 -3.20 -8.42
CA MET A 12 -3.16 -3.94 -9.53
C MET A 12 -3.39 -5.43 -9.26
N GLY A 13 -3.60 -5.82 -8.01
CA GLY A 13 -4.22 -7.09 -7.65
C GLY A 13 -3.29 -8.17 -7.12
N GLY A 14 -2.01 -8.23 -7.40
CA GLY A 14 -1.17 -9.24 -6.75
C GLY A 14 0.26 -9.31 -7.24
N GLY A 15 1.12 -9.66 -6.29
CA GLY A 15 2.54 -9.92 -6.47
C GLY A 15 3.09 -10.44 -5.14
N GLY A 16 2.89 -11.74 -4.88
CA GLY A 16 3.52 -12.41 -3.73
C GLY A 16 5.05 -12.36 -3.80
N ASP A 17 5.56 -12.18 -5.01
CA ASP A 17 6.94 -11.93 -5.43
C ASP A 17 7.35 -10.45 -5.36
N SER A 18 6.48 -9.55 -4.88
CA SER A 18 6.79 -8.12 -4.88
C SER A 18 8.03 -7.85 -4.03
N ARG A 19 8.95 -7.06 -4.60
CA ARG A 19 10.27 -6.78 -4.04
C ARG A 19 10.18 -6.18 -2.64
N ILE A 20 9.33 -5.16 -2.45
CA ILE A 20 9.20 -4.45 -1.18
C ILE A 20 8.76 -5.40 -0.04
N PRO A 21 7.65 -6.16 -0.14
CA PRO A 21 7.27 -7.08 0.92
C PRO A 21 8.27 -8.22 1.13
N SER A 22 9.02 -8.65 0.10
CA SER A 22 10.11 -9.62 0.27
C SER A 22 11.22 -9.06 1.17
N ILE A 23 11.72 -7.85 0.88
CA ILE A 23 12.75 -7.17 1.68
C ILE A 23 12.25 -6.94 3.11
N LEU A 24 10.99 -6.51 3.27
CA LEU A 24 10.41 -6.31 4.59
C LEU A 24 10.36 -7.62 5.39
N LYS A 25 9.92 -8.73 4.79
CA LYS A 25 9.89 -10.05 5.47
C LYS A 25 11.27 -10.50 5.92
N GLU A 26 12.29 -10.24 5.13
CA GLU A 26 13.68 -10.61 5.43
C GLU A 26 14.28 -9.77 6.56
N HIS A 27 14.04 -8.45 6.57
CA HIS A 27 14.81 -7.53 7.40
C HIS A 27 14.05 -6.90 8.57
N ILE A 28 12.71 -6.91 8.59
CA ILE A 28 11.95 -6.15 9.60
C ILE A 28 12.16 -6.64 11.03
N ASN A 29 12.14 -7.97 11.26
CA ASN A 29 12.32 -8.53 12.59
C ASN A 29 13.75 -8.31 13.12
N PRO A 30 14.82 -8.62 12.34
CA PRO A 30 16.20 -8.28 12.75
C PRO A 30 16.41 -6.79 13.04
N TYR A 31 15.71 -5.91 12.30
CA TYR A 31 15.78 -4.47 12.53
C TYR A 31 15.09 -4.06 13.84
N ILE A 32 13.88 -4.58 14.10
CA ILE A 32 13.15 -4.29 15.35
C ILE A 32 13.93 -4.80 16.56
N GLU A 33 14.48 -6.03 16.51
CA GLU A 33 15.29 -6.59 17.60
C GLU A 33 16.48 -5.69 17.95
N LYS A 34 17.18 -5.16 16.93
CA LYS A 34 18.27 -4.19 17.13
C LYS A 34 17.78 -2.88 17.75
N CYS A 35 16.62 -2.37 17.32
CA CYS A 35 16.02 -1.17 17.91
C CYS A 35 15.65 -1.39 19.38
N TYR A 36 15.09 -2.54 19.74
CA TYR A 36 14.73 -2.90 21.11
C TYR A 36 15.97 -3.09 21.99
N ALA A 37 17.01 -3.77 21.51
CA ALA A 37 18.26 -3.93 22.24
C ALA A 37 18.89 -2.57 22.60
N GLY A 38 18.97 -1.66 21.63
CA GLY A 38 19.49 -0.30 21.87
C GLY A 38 18.60 0.59 22.75
N MET A 39 17.34 0.20 23.01
CA MET A 39 16.45 0.87 23.97
C MET A 39 16.63 0.33 25.39
N ALA A 40 16.82 -0.99 25.54
CA ALA A 40 17.16 -1.61 26.82
C ALA A 40 18.46 -1.03 27.40
N ASP A 41 19.46 -0.81 26.54
CA ASP A 41 20.73 -0.16 26.90
C ASP A 41 20.54 1.29 27.39
N LYS A 42 19.41 1.93 27.03
CA LYS A 42 19.06 3.31 27.44
C LYS A 42 18.15 3.37 28.67
N GLY A 43 17.94 2.23 29.36
CA GLY A 43 17.13 2.17 30.58
C GLY A 43 15.62 2.37 30.34
N VAL A 44 15.16 2.32 29.08
CA VAL A 44 13.74 2.22 28.78
C VAL A 44 13.33 0.81 29.14
N ALA A 45 12.35 0.65 30.03
CA ALA A 45 11.85 -0.65 30.47
C ALA A 45 11.52 -1.50 29.24
N ALA A 46 12.41 -2.42 28.88
CA ALA A 46 12.14 -3.40 27.86
C ALA A 46 10.92 -4.17 28.37
N LEU A 47 9.85 -4.21 27.55
CA LEU A 47 8.66 -4.99 27.86
C LEU A 47 9.08 -6.35 28.40
N GLU A 48 8.64 -6.70 29.61
CA GLU A 48 8.86 -8.03 30.22
C GLU A 48 8.40 -9.17 29.29
N THR A 49 7.55 -8.84 28.30
CA THR A 49 6.97 -9.74 27.31
C THR A 49 7.82 -9.98 26.04
N GLY A 50 8.99 -9.34 25.93
CA GLY A 50 9.92 -9.50 24.80
C GLY A 50 9.56 -8.68 23.55
N CYS A 51 10.48 -8.65 22.57
CA CYS A 51 10.27 -7.98 21.28
C CYS A 51 9.14 -8.67 20.50
N PRO A 52 8.12 -7.95 20.01
CA PRO A 52 7.06 -8.56 19.23
C PRO A 52 7.59 -9.02 17.87
N HIS A 53 7.03 -10.12 17.36
CA HIS A 53 7.32 -10.59 16.01
C HIS A 53 6.37 -9.91 15.03
N VAL A 54 6.90 -9.36 13.94
CA VAL A 54 6.11 -8.71 12.89
C VAL A 54 6.00 -9.63 11.69
N SER A 55 4.77 -10.00 11.35
CA SER A 55 4.41 -10.75 10.16
C SER A 55 3.91 -9.79 9.07
N VAL A 56 4.69 -9.65 7.99
CA VAL A 56 4.29 -8.89 6.81
C VAL A 56 3.50 -9.80 5.87
N VAL A 57 2.18 -9.62 5.84
CA VAL A 57 1.27 -10.46 5.07
C VAL A 57 0.97 -9.79 3.73
N VAL A 58 1.24 -10.49 2.64
CA VAL A 58 0.89 -10.09 1.27
C VAL A 58 0.07 -11.19 0.62
N ARG A 59 -1.02 -10.82 -0.05
CA ARG A 59 -1.91 -11.75 -0.74
C ARG A 59 -2.34 -11.18 -2.09
N THR A 60 -2.59 -12.09 -3.02
CA THR A 60 -3.15 -11.79 -4.35
C THR A 60 -4.67 -11.64 -4.22
N TYR A 61 -5.21 -10.57 -4.79
CA TYR A 61 -6.61 -10.19 -4.89
C TYR A 61 -7.03 -9.93 -6.34
N SER A 62 -8.33 -9.87 -6.59
CA SER A 62 -8.89 -9.66 -7.92
C SER A 62 -8.52 -8.29 -8.49
N PHE A 63 -8.34 -8.20 -9.80
CA PHE A 63 -8.25 -6.91 -10.48
C PHE A 63 -9.60 -6.17 -10.52
N ASP A 64 -10.72 -6.87 -10.32
CA ASP A 64 -12.04 -6.24 -10.18
C ASP A 64 -12.15 -5.55 -8.81
N PRO A 65 -12.32 -4.21 -8.75
CA PRO A 65 -12.32 -3.48 -7.48
C PRO A 65 -13.39 -3.92 -6.47
N GLU A 66 -14.52 -4.45 -6.92
CA GLU A 66 -15.59 -4.88 -6.03
C GLU A 66 -15.27 -6.24 -5.40
N VAL A 67 -14.75 -7.17 -6.21
CA VAL A 67 -14.30 -8.49 -5.74
C VAL A 67 -13.07 -8.32 -4.85
N ALA A 68 -12.12 -7.48 -5.25
CA ALA A 68 -10.94 -7.11 -4.48
C ALA A 68 -11.30 -6.63 -3.08
N TRP A 69 -12.31 -5.76 -2.99
CA TRP A 69 -12.74 -5.22 -1.71
C TRP A 69 -13.27 -6.30 -0.78
N GLY A 70 -14.10 -7.22 -1.28
CA GLY A 70 -14.61 -8.35 -0.49
C GLY A 70 -13.48 -9.25 0.04
N GLN A 71 -12.45 -9.49 -0.77
CA GLN A 71 -11.27 -10.27 -0.35
C GLN A 71 -10.43 -9.52 0.69
N ILE A 72 -10.17 -8.24 0.47
CA ILE A 72 -9.35 -7.42 1.39
C ILE A 72 -10.08 -7.21 2.72
N SER A 73 -11.40 -7.00 2.70
CA SER A 73 -12.18 -6.87 3.93
C SER A 73 -12.18 -8.16 4.74
N SER A 74 -12.28 -9.33 4.10
CA SER A 74 -12.20 -10.60 4.84
C SER A 74 -10.82 -10.81 5.45
N TRP A 75 -9.74 -10.34 4.80
CA TRP A 75 -8.39 -10.39 5.39
C TRP A 75 -8.23 -9.49 6.60
N MET A 76 -8.92 -8.34 6.65
CA MET A 76 -8.91 -7.48 7.85
C MET A 76 -9.53 -8.20 9.06
N GLU A 77 -10.60 -8.95 8.86
CA GLU A 77 -11.26 -9.74 9.92
C GLU A 77 -10.40 -10.93 10.36
N GLU A 78 -9.80 -11.64 9.39
CA GLU A 78 -8.96 -12.80 9.62
C GLU A 78 -7.64 -12.45 10.30
N LEU A 79 -6.91 -11.47 9.74
CA LEU A 79 -5.54 -11.15 10.14
C LEU A 79 -5.47 -10.11 11.26
N LYS A 80 -6.52 -9.30 11.43
CA LYS A 80 -6.57 -8.17 12.38
C LYS A 80 -5.28 -7.34 12.36
N PRO A 81 -4.84 -6.85 11.19
CA PRO A 81 -3.58 -6.15 11.09
C PRO A 81 -3.64 -4.83 11.84
N VAL A 82 -2.54 -4.45 12.49
CA VAL A 82 -2.45 -3.18 13.24
C VAL A 82 -1.95 -2.03 12.38
N LEU A 83 -1.48 -2.33 11.17
CA LEU A 83 -0.94 -1.38 10.22
C LEU A 83 -1.18 -1.90 8.81
N VAL A 84 -1.54 -0.99 7.89
CA VAL A 84 -1.68 -1.29 6.47
C VAL A 84 -0.61 -0.55 5.69
N VAL A 85 0.08 -1.27 4.81
CA VAL A 85 1.00 -0.69 3.83
C VAL A 85 0.39 -0.83 2.44
N GLY A 86 0.31 0.27 1.69
CA GLY A 86 -0.26 0.28 0.34
C GLY A 86 0.75 0.73 -0.70
N GLU A 87 0.77 0.10 -1.86
CA GLU A 87 1.71 0.44 -2.95
C GLU A 87 0.94 0.79 -4.22
N SER A 88 1.33 1.88 -4.90
CA SER A 88 0.78 2.25 -6.20
C SER A 88 -0.76 2.27 -6.21
N LEU A 89 -1.42 1.51 -7.09
CA LEU A 89 -2.88 1.40 -7.14
C LEU A 89 -3.48 0.70 -5.90
N GLY A 90 -2.72 -0.17 -5.24
CA GLY A 90 -3.11 -0.88 -4.01
C GLY A 90 -3.31 0.06 -2.84
N SER A 91 -2.65 1.23 -2.87
CA SER A 91 -2.90 2.32 -1.93
C SER A 91 -4.37 2.74 -1.86
N LEU A 92 -5.15 2.60 -2.94
CA LEU A 92 -6.57 2.96 -2.94
C LEU A 92 -7.38 1.98 -2.09
N ASN A 93 -7.06 0.69 -2.15
CA ASN A 93 -7.66 -0.31 -1.29
C ASN A 93 -7.20 -0.13 0.15
N ALA A 94 -5.92 0.18 0.37
CA ALA A 94 -5.40 0.50 1.69
C ALA A 94 -6.18 1.66 2.33
N ILE A 95 -6.29 2.80 1.64
CA ILE A 95 -7.01 3.99 2.14
C ILE A 95 -8.50 3.71 2.46
N ARG A 96 -9.12 2.71 1.82
CA ARG A 96 -10.52 2.34 2.10
C ARG A 96 -10.70 1.64 3.45
N ILE A 97 -9.64 1.04 3.99
CA ILE A 97 -9.64 0.43 5.31
C ILE A 97 -9.71 1.56 6.34
N LYS A 98 -10.44 1.33 7.44
CA LYS A 98 -10.62 2.29 8.52
C LYS A 98 -10.08 1.75 9.83
N GLY A 99 -9.66 2.63 10.72
CA GLY A 99 -9.33 2.30 12.12
C GLY A 99 -7.91 1.77 12.31
N VAL A 100 -7.05 1.87 11.30
CA VAL A 100 -5.64 1.47 11.36
C VAL A 100 -4.78 2.55 10.69
N PRO A 101 -3.52 2.73 11.12
CA PRO A 101 -2.59 3.60 10.42
C PRO A 101 -2.22 3.06 9.03
N HIS A 102 -1.84 3.97 8.14
CA HIS A 102 -1.51 3.68 6.74
C HIS A 102 -0.15 4.28 6.35
N ILE A 103 0.72 3.46 5.77
CA ILE A 103 1.95 3.92 5.12
C ILE A 103 1.87 3.54 3.64
N LEU A 104 2.05 4.51 2.76
CA LEU A 104 1.84 4.32 1.33
C LEU A 104 3.11 4.59 0.53
N VAL A 105 3.39 3.76 -0.46
CA VAL A 105 4.51 3.91 -1.39
C VAL A 105 3.97 4.27 -2.76
N SER A 106 4.34 5.45 -3.25
CA SER A 106 3.96 5.98 -4.56
C SER A 106 2.45 5.87 -4.86
N PRO A 107 1.56 6.37 -3.97
CA PRO A 107 0.12 6.16 -4.11
C PRO A 107 -0.44 6.75 -5.42
N SER A 108 -0.98 5.88 -6.27
CA SER A 108 -1.49 6.21 -7.61
C SER A 108 -2.93 6.73 -7.56
N LEU A 109 -3.18 7.79 -6.77
CA LEU A 109 -4.53 8.32 -6.50
C LEU A 109 -5.34 8.69 -7.75
N ASN A 110 -4.67 9.00 -8.87
CA ASN A 110 -5.34 9.36 -10.11
C ASN A 110 -5.40 8.22 -11.13
N ALA A 111 -4.66 7.11 -10.97
CA ALA A 111 -4.79 5.94 -11.83
C ALA A 111 -6.25 5.49 -12.06
N PRO A 112 -7.13 5.47 -11.02
CA PRO A 112 -8.52 5.08 -11.24
C PRO A 112 -9.33 6.02 -12.14
N VAL A 113 -8.92 7.29 -12.25
CA VAL A 113 -9.51 8.25 -13.20
C VAL A 113 -9.11 7.85 -14.62
N TYR A 114 -7.82 7.58 -14.86
CA TYR A 114 -7.31 7.10 -16.14
C TYR A 114 -7.99 5.78 -16.57
N LEU A 115 -8.03 4.78 -15.69
CA LEU A 115 -8.71 3.51 -15.96
C LEU A 115 -10.20 3.71 -16.26
N GLY A 116 -10.86 4.63 -15.55
CA GLY A 116 -12.25 5.00 -15.79
C GLY A 116 -12.50 5.61 -17.17
N TYR A 117 -11.58 6.42 -17.69
CA TYR A 117 -11.66 6.97 -19.05
C TYR A 117 -11.36 5.91 -20.11
N LEU A 118 -10.35 5.06 -19.88
CA LEU A 118 -9.99 3.96 -20.76
C LEU A 118 -11.09 2.89 -20.88
N ALA A 119 -12.03 2.84 -19.94
CA ALA A 119 -13.14 1.88 -19.97
C ALA A 119 -13.86 1.88 -21.33
N PHE A 120 -14.11 3.05 -21.93
CA PHE A 120 -14.80 3.15 -23.22
C PHE A 120 -14.00 2.57 -24.38
N LEU A 121 -12.67 2.60 -24.33
CA LEU A 121 -11.83 1.96 -25.36
C LEU A 121 -11.99 0.44 -25.35
N ALA A 122 -12.28 -0.16 -24.18
CA ALA A 122 -12.53 -1.58 -24.07
C ALA A 122 -13.83 -2.05 -24.77
N LEU A 123 -14.70 -1.12 -25.20
CA LEU A 123 -15.88 -1.43 -26.01
C LEU A 123 -15.54 -1.61 -27.50
N ILE A 124 -14.38 -1.14 -27.95
CA ILE A 124 -13.92 -1.32 -29.33
C ILE A 124 -13.52 -2.80 -29.52
N PRO A 125 -14.08 -3.51 -30.52
CA PRO A 125 -13.71 -4.89 -30.79
C PRO A 125 -12.19 -5.07 -30.94
N GLY A 126 -11.62 -6.08 -30.28
CA GLY A 126 -10.18 -6.38 -30.33
C GLY A 126 -9.32 -5.65 -29.28
N VAL A 127 -9.77 -4.54 -28.71
CA VAL A 127 -8.96 -3.75 -27.74
C VAL A 127 -8.78 -4.47 -26.42
N THR A 128 -9.83 -5.14 -25.91
CA THR A 128 -9.71 -5.92 -24.68
C THR A 128 -8.71 -7.07 -24.87
N GLN A 129 -8.76 -7.79 -26.00
CA GLN A 129 -7.80 -8.85 -26.31
C GLN A 129 -6.36 -8.32 -26.42
N LEU A 130 -6.19 -7.12 -27.00
CA LEU A 130 -4.89 -6.46 -27.08
C LEU A 130 -4.34 -6.13 -25.69
N PHE A 131 -5.15 -5.54 -24.81
CA PHE A 131 -4.74 -5.24 -23.44
C PHE A 131 -4.45 -6.50 -22.64
N ASP A 132 -5.29 -7.53 -22.73
CA ASP A 132 -5.06 -8.79 -22.06
C ASP A 132 -3.76 -9.47 -22.55
N ARG A 133 -3.36 -9.27 -23.81
CA ARG A 133 -2.07 -9.73 -24.34
C ARG A 133 -0.89 -8.92 -23.81
N ILE A 134 -1.00 -7.59 -23.79
CA ILE A 134 0.06 -6.69 -23.32
C ILE A 134 0.32 -6.87 -21.81
N TYR A 135 -0.76 -7.03 -21.03
CA TYR A 135 -0.73 -7.13 -19.58
C TYR A 135 -0.86 -8.56 -19.06
N ARG A 136 -0.63 -9.56 -19.91
CA ARG A 136 -0.69 -10.96 -19.52
C ARG A 136 0.35 -11.21 -18.41
N PRO A 137 -0.07 -11.66 -17.21
CA PRO A 137 0.89 -12.00 -16.17
C PRO A 137 1.72 -13.22 -16.58
N LYS A 138 2.93 -13.33 -16.03
CA LYS A 138 3.67 -14.60 -16.04
C LYS A 138 2.90 -15.62 -15.19
N ASP A 139 2.95 -16.88 -15.60
CA ASP A 139 2.27 -17.96 -14.88
C ASP A 139 2.83 -18.08 -13.46
N GLY A 140 1.94 -18.24 -12.47
CA GLY A 140 2.29 -18.48 -11.06
C GLY A 140 2.30 -17.26 -10.14
N ASP A 141 2.59 -16.06 -10.64
CA ASP A 141 2.93 -14.93 -9.75
C ASP A 141 1.79 -13.93 -9.51
N ARG A 142 0.88 -13.76 -10.49
CA ARG A 142 -0.10 -12.65 -10.48
C ARG A 142 -1.45 -13.06 -11.06
N GLN A 143 -2.54 -12.49 -10.54
CA GLN A 143 -3.86 -12.69 -11.15
C GLN A 143 -3.91 -12.10 -12.57
N ARG A 144 -4.76 -12.69 -13.40
CA ARG A 144 -5.05 -12.17 -14.74
C ARG A 144 -5.72 -10.81 -14.65
N LEU A 145 -5.19 -9.87 -15.43
CA LEU A 145 -5.73 -8.54 -15.59
C LEU A 145 -6.67 -8.57 -16.79
N HIS A 146 -7.98 -8.52 -16.54
CA HIS A 146 -9.00 -8.51 -17.59
C HIS A 146 -9.59 -7.10 -17.73
N PHE A 147 -9.19 -6.40 -18.78
CA PHE A 147 -9.46 -4.97 -18.99
C PHE A 147 -10.82 -4.72 -19.65
N THR A 148 -11.90 -5.23 -19.05
CA THR A 148 -13.26 -5.03 -19.59
C THR A 148 -13.81 -3.66 -19.24
N PHE A 149 -14.74 -3.12 -20.05
CA PHE A 149 -15.48 -1.89 -19.72
C PHE A 149 -16.10 -1.95 -18.32
N ARG A 150 -16.72 -3.10 -17.98
CA ARG A 150 -17.41 -3.31 -16.71
C ARG A 150 -16.45 -3.28 -15.52
N THR A 151 -15.25 -3.84 -15.67
CA THR A 151 -14.21 -3.80 -14.64
C THR A 151 -13.62 -2.39 -14.51
N LEU A 152 -13.22 -1.78 -15.63
CA LEU A 152 -12.52 -0.50 -15.64
C LEU A 152 -13.35 0.65 -15.09
N ARG A 153 -14.67 0.71 -15.39
CA ARG A 153 -15.54 1.76 -14.85
C ARG A 153 -15.63 1.74 -13.32
N LYS A 154 -15.46 0.58 -12.67
CA LYS A 154 -15.54 0.44 -11.21
C LYS A 154 -14.39 1.15 -10.49
N TYR A 155 -13.26 1.38 -11.15
CA TYR A 155 -12.13 2.09 -10.57
C TYR A 155 -12.49 3.54 -10.18
N ARG A 156 -13.40 4.20 -10.92
CA ARG A 156 -13.90 5.53 -10.52
C ARG A 156 -14.62 5.50 -9.16
N ARG A 157 -15.37 4.43 -8.91
CA ARG A 157 -16.05 4.19 -7.62
C ARG A 157 -15.02 3.89 -6.53
N LEU A 158 -14.06 2.99 -6.79
CA LEU A 158 -12.97 2.68 -5.87
C LEU A 158 -12.28 3.96 -5.35
N ARG A 159 -11.93 4.88 -6.25
CA ARG A 159 -11.31 6.16 -5.88
C ARG A 159 -12.20 7.03 -5.03
N ARG A 160 -13.50 7.12 -5.36
CA ARG A 160 -14.44 7.91 -4.59
C ARG A 160 -14.53 7.38 -3.16
N GLU A 161 -14.68 6.07 -3.01
CA GLU A 161 -14.80 5.41 -1.72
C GLU A 161 -13.50 5.50 -0.91
N ALA A 162 -12.33 5.36 -1.54
CA ALA A 162 -11.04 5.59 -0.89
C ALA A 162 -10.93 7.04 -0.36
N LEU A 163 -11.16 8.03 -1.23
CA LEU A 163 -10.99 9.43 -0.84
C LEU A 163 -12.05 9.92 0.16
N ALA A 164 -13.17 9.21 0.32
CA ALA A 164 -14.14 9.46 1.39
C ALA A 164 -13.54 9.22 2.80
N ASN A 165 -12.45 8.45 2.91
CA ASN A 165 -11.72 8.22 4.16
C ASN A 165 -10.52 9.17 4.34
N SER A 166 -10.28 10.07 3.40
CA SER A 166 -9.14 11.00 3.51
C SER A 166 -9.33 12.01 4.65
N SER A 167 -8.23 12.59 5.13
CA SER A 167 -8.25 13.64 6.17
C SER A 167 -9.12 14.83 5.76
N ARG A 168 -9.10 15.22 4.48
CA ARG A 168 -9.98 16.27 3.92
C ARG A 168 -11.47 15.96 4.09
N ALA A 169 -11.85 14.69 4.04
CA ALA A 169 -13.23 14.23 4.20
C ALA A 169 -13.61 13.99 5.66
N GLY A 170 -12.74 14.33 6.63
CA GLY A 170 -12.95 14.09 8.06
C GLY A 170 -12.52 12.70 8.54
N GLY A 171 -11.77 11.94 7.72
CA GLY A 171 -11.15 10.68 8.14
C GLY A 171 -10.15 10.91 9.28
N ARG A 172 -10.13 9.98 10.25
CA ARG A 172 -9.32 10.10 11.48
C ARG A 172 -8.06 9.23 11.48
N ASP A 173 -7.92 8.36 10.48
CA ASP A 173 -6.76 7.49 10.40
C ASP A 173 -5.49 8.28 10.08
N ALA A 174 -4.36 7.77 10.58
CA ALA A 174 -3.06 8.32 10.25
C ALA A 174 -2.64 7.84 8.84
N PHE A 175 -2.26 8.79 7.98
CA PHE A 175 -1.74 8.49 6.64
C PHE A 175 -0.35 9.08 6.48
N PHE A 176 0.56 8.32 5.90
CA PHE A 176 1.87 8.81 5.46
C PHE A 176 2.21 8.24 4.08
N ALA A 177 2.79 9.05 3.19
CA ALA A 177 3.18 8.59 1.86
C ALA A 177 4.64 8.87 1.52
N PHE A 178 5.24 8.00 0.72
CA PHE A 178 6.54 8.21 0.09
C PHE A 178 6.39 8.46 -1.41
N PHE A 179 7.16 9.38 -1.96
CA PHE A 179 7.19 9.70 -3.38
C PHE A 179 8.63 9.78 -3.91
N GLY A 180 8.96 8.98 -4.91
CA GLY A 180 10.25 9.07 -5.61
C GLY A 180 10.36 10.32 -6.48
N THR A 181 11.52 10.97 -6.54
CA THR A 181 11.81 12.09 -7.46
C THR A 181 11.78 11.67 -8.92
N HIS A 182 12.17 10.42 -9.20
CA HIS A 182 12.30 9.85 -10.53
C HIS A 182 11.12 8.93 -10.92
N ASP A 183 10.01 8.95 -10.18
CA ASP A 183 8.79 8.22 -10.54
C ASP A 183 8.19 8.77 -11.85
N HIS A 184 8.24 7.97 -12.93
CA HIS A 184 7.75 8.37 -14.24
C HIS A 184 6.22 8.57 -14.28
N TYR A 185 5.46 7.91 -13.39
CA TYR A 185 4.02 8.12 -13.25
C TYR A 185 3.68 9.48 -12.62
N ARG A 186 4.67 10.19 -12.05
CA ARG A 186 4.49 11.59 -11.65
C ARG A 186 4.39 12.53 -12.84
N ARG A 187 5.08 12.24 -13.94
CA ARG A 187 5.02 13.05 -15.17
C ARG A 187 3.64 12.99 -15.82
N SER A 188 2.99 11.82 -15.78
CA SER A 188 1.62 11.65 -16.26
C SER A 188 0.55 12.10 -15.26
N GLY A 189 0.92 12.47 -14.04
CA GLY A 189 -0.02 12.88 -12.98
C GLY A 189 -0.83 11.73 -12.37
N ILE A 190 -0.54 10.47 -12.73
CA ILE A 190 -1.10 9.26 -12.10
C ILE A 190 -0.74 9.23 -10.61
N VAL A 191 0.55 9.42 -10.32
CA VAL A 191 1.08 9.69 -8.99
C VAL A 191 1.23 11.20 -8.85
N SER A 192 0.68 11.79 -7.80
CA SER A 192 0.61 13.26 -7.73
C SER A 192 0.68 13.75 -6.29
N ILE A 193 1.81 14.37 -5.95
CA ILE A 193 2.00 15.05 -4.64
C ILE A 193 0.96 16.16 -4.46
N ARG A 194 0.62 16.91 -5.52
CA ARG A 194 -0.45 17.92 -5.45
C ARG A 194 -1.79 17.30 -5.07
N THR A 195 -2.12 16.15 -5.66
CA THR A 195 -3.34 15.42 -5.31
C THR A 195 -3.27 14.90 -3.88
N TRP A 196 -2.14 14.32 -3.46
CA TRP A 196 -1.93 13.89 -2.09
C TRP A 196 -2.16 15.03 -1.09
N ARG A 197 -1.44 16.15 -1.26
CA ARG A 197 -1.56 17.35 -0.42
C ARG A 197 -3.00 17.85 -0.30
N LYS A 198 -3.76 17.81 -1.40
CA LYS A 198 -5.16 18.22 -1.42
C LYS A 198 -6.02 17.40 -0.46
N TYR A 199 -5.78 16.09 -0.35
CA TYR A 199 -6.64 15.16 0.40
C TYR A 199 -6.10 14.80 1.79
N PHE A 200 -4.78 14.77 1.97
CA PHE A 200 -4.12 14.28 3.19
C PHE A 200 -3.23 15.33 3.87
N GLY A 201 -3.04 16.50 3.27
CA GLY A 201 -2.24 17.59 3.84
C GLY A 201 -0.75 17.58 3.46
N PRO A 202 -0.02 18.67 3.75
CA PRO A 202 1.37 18.84 3.33
C PRO A 202 2.41 18.13 4.21
N SER A 203 2.08 17.79 5.45
CA SER A 203 3.00 17.16 6.42
C SER A 203 2.93 15.63 6.44
N THR A 204 2.11 15.03 5.58
CA THR A 204 1.80 13.59 5.59
C THR A 204 2.51 12.82 4.47
N TYR A 205 3.64 13.35 3.98
CA TYR A 205 4.45 12.64 3.01
C TYR A 205 5.93 13.02 3.07
N ARG A 206 6.77 12.18 2.47
CA ARG A 206 8.19 12.44 2.22
C ARG A 206 8.52 12.17 0.76
N VAL A 207 9.39 13.01 0.20
CA VAL A 207 10.00 12.80 -1.11
C VAL A 207 11.40 12.23 -0.90
N TYR A 208 11.81 11.28 -1.75
CA TYR A 208 13.14 10.68 -1.71
C TYR A 208 13.68 10.49 -3.13
N GLU A 209 14.99 10.30 -3.25
CA GLU A 209 15.67 10.19 -4.54
C GLU A 209 15.57 8.80 -5.18
N GLY A 210 14.34 8.32 -5.38
CA GLY A 210 14.10 7.02 -6.02
C GLY A 210 13.00 7.05 -7.07
N THR A 211 12.59 5.87 -7.52
CA THR A 211 11.61 5.67 -8.60
C THR A 211 10.20 5.38 -8.08
N HIS A 212 9.31 4.89 -8.94
CA HIS A 212 7.97 4.45 -8.55
C HIS A 212 8.01 3.27 -7.58
N PHE A 213 8.91 2.33 -7.85
CA PHE A 213 9.12 1.14 -7.04
C PHE A 213 10.28 1.41 -6.10
N MET A 214 10.00 1.53 -4.81
CA MET A 214 11.00 1.85 -3.82
C MET A 214 12.12 0.79 -3.82
N GLU A 215 13.33 1.26 -4.06
CA GLU A 215 14.56 0.48 -4.11
C GLU A 215 14.93 -0.01 -2.69
N GLU A 216 15.68 -1.11 -2.63
CA GLU A 216 15.99 -1.78 -1.36
C GLU A 216 16.65 -0.86 -0.34
N GLU A 217 17.60 -0.03 -0.77
CA GLU A 217 18.24 0.97 0.08
C GLU A 217 17.23 1.91 0.77
N PHE A 218 16.15 2.30 0.07
CA PHE A 218 15.10 3.17 0.60
C PHE A 218 14.03 2.41 1.36
N VAL A 219 13.80 1.14 1.04
CA VAL A 219 12.99 0.26 1.90
C VAL A 219 13.64 0.15 3.28
N LEU A 220 14.95 -0.10 3.32
CA LEU A 220 15.72 -0.27 4.54
C LEU A 220 15.91 1.04 5.31
N SER A 221 16.21 2.14 4.62
CA SER A 221 16.53 3.42 5.27
C SER A 221 15.33 4.34 5.52
N LEU A 222 14.19 4.14 4.86
CA LEU A 222 13.02 5.02 4.96
C LEU A 222 11.74 4.28 5.36
N LEU A 223 11.32 3.29 4.58
CA LEU A 223 10.03 2.62 4.78
C LEU A 223 10.00 1.81 6.07
N MET A 224 10.99 0.95 6.27
CA MET A 224 11.09 0.08 7.45
C MET A 224 11.18 0.90 8.76
N PRO A 225 12.05 1.94 8.87
CA PRO A 225 12.03 2.83 10.04
C PRO A 225 10.67 3.48 10.27
N LYS A 226 9.93 3.84 9.21
CA LYS A 226 8.61 4.46 9.34
C LYS A 226 7.53 3.48 9.80
N ILE A 227 7.60 2.23 9.34
CA ILE A 227 6.75 1.13 9.83
C ILE A 227 6.98 0.95 11.32
N VAL A 228 8.25 0.83 11.72
CA VAL A 228 8.65 0.61 13.12
C VAL A 228 8.25 1.79 14.01
N ASP A 229 8.48 3.05 13.59
CA ASP A 229 7.97 4.25 14.26
C ASP A 229 6.44 4.21 14.48
N SER A 230 5.70 3.75 13.48
CA SER A 230 4.24 3.69 13.56
C SER A 230 3.77 2.59 14.52
N LEU A 231 4.46 1.44 14.52
CA LEU A 231 4.20 0.36 15.48
C LEU A 231 4.54 0.79 16.91
N PHE A 232 5.71 1.41 17.14
CA PHE A 232 6.08 1.93 18.46
C PHE A 232 5.06 2.93 19.00
N LYS A 233 4.54 3.83 18.17
CA LYS A 233 3.50 4.78 18.59
C LYS A 233 2.20 4.10 19.03
N LEU A 234 1.87 2.95 18.44
CA LEU A 234 0.69 2.19 18.84
C LEU A 234 0.87 1.52 20.21
N PHE A 235 2.08 1.02 20.52
CA PHE A 235 2.30 0.24 21.75
C PHE A 235 2.78 1.06 22.95
N TYR A 236 3.40 2.22 22.74
CA TYR A 236 4.07 2.98 23.82
C TYR A 236 3.48 4.36 24.09
N TYR A 237 2.57 4.85 23.25
CA TYR A 237 1.93 6.17 23.41
C TYR A 237 0.40 6.07 23.54
N LEU A 238 -0.12 4.87 23.85
CA LEU A 238 -1.44 4.65 24.44
C LEU A 238 -1.31 4.52 25.95
#